data_AF-A0A1B1PU77-F1
#
_entry.id   AF-A0A1B1PU77-F1
#
_cell.length_a   1.000
_cell.length_b   1.000
_cell.length_c   1.000
_cell.angle_alpha   90.00
_cell.angle_beta   90.00
_cell.angle_gamma   90.00
#
_symmetry.space_group_name_H-M   'P 1'
#
loop_
_entity.id
_entity.type
_entity.pdbx_description
1 polymer ?
#
loop_
_entity_poly.entity_id
_entity_poly.type
_entity_poly.pdbx_seq_one_letter_code
_entity_poly.pdbx_strand_id
1 'polypeptide(L)'
;MLGTAFPCGDPAAERRAGFAETLAHLGDMAGAVEVLMGVMQIVPGWAAGWFRLGEWLEGCGAVDAAAEASDYAVARVQDREGGAAEALA
;
A
#
# COMPACT_ATOMS: atom_id res chain seq x y z
N MET A 1 0.05 6.84 18.71
CA MET A 1 0.30 5.66 17.88
C MET A 1 -0.87 5.52 16.94
N LEU A 2 -0.74 6.03 15.72
CA LEU A 2 -1.78 5.87 14.70
C LEU A 2 -1.74 4.41 14.27
N GLY A 3 -2.47 3.56 14.98
CA GLY A 3 -2.74 2.21 14.51
C GLY A 3 -3.53 2.36 13.22
N THR A 4 -2.97 1.85 12.12
CA THR A 4 -3.68 1.81 10.84
C THR A 4 -5.02 1.12 11.10
N ALA A 5 -6.14 1.72 10.70
CA ALA A 5 -7.48 1.15 10.92
C ALA A 5 -7.64 -0.27 10.34
N PHE A 6 -6.69 -0.70 9.50
CA PHE A 6 -6.57 -2.03 8.93
C PHE A 6 -5.13 -2.55 9.10
N PRO A 7 -4.81 -3.24 10.21
CA PRO A 7 -3.50 -3.86 10.39
C PRO A 7 -3.23 -4.90 9.31
N CYS A 8 -1.98 -5.00 8.84
CA CYS A 8 -1.60 -5.94 7.79
C CYS A 8 -1.31 -7.35 8.31
N GLY A 9 -1.23 -7.52 9.64
CA GLY A 9 -1.00 -8.81 10.30
C GLY A 9 0.46 -9.23 10.43
N ASP A 10 1.40 -8.48 9.84
CA ASP A 10 2.84 -8.72 9.97
C ASP A 10 3.55 -7.57 10.73
N PRO A 11 4.17 -7.81 11.88
CA PRO A 11 4.74 -6.76 12.72
C PRO A 11 5.97 -6.06 12.10
N ALA A 12 6.69 -6.71 11.17
CA ALA A 12 7.82 -6.09 10.48
C ALA A 12 7.32 -5.12 9.40
N ALA A 13 6.28 -5.52 8.67
CA ALA A 13 5.54 -4.68 7.73
C ALA A 13 4.89 -3.49 8.44
N GLU A 14 4.27 -3.67 9.61
CA GLU A 14 3.66 -2.57 10.37
C GLU A 14 4.69 -1.53 10.83
N ARG A 15 5.88 -1.96 11.30
CA ARG A 15 6.95 -1.02 11.63
C ARG A 15 7.41 -0.22 10.42
N ARG A 16 7.56 -0.86 9.25
CA ARG A 16 7.92 -0.15 8.02
C ARG A 16 6.80 0.78 7.56
N ALA A 17 5.55 0.39 7.65
CA ALA A 17 4.40 1.24 7.31
C ALA A 17 4.33 2.49 8.21
N GLY A 18 4.58 2.33 9.51
CA GLY A 18 4.68 3.46 10.45
C GLY A 18 5.88 4.37 10.17
N PHE A 19 7.01 3.80 9.72
CA PHE A 19 8.16 4.59 9.28
C PHE A 19 7.84 5.38 8.00
N ALA A 20 7.16 4.77 7.04
CA ALA A 20 6.71 5.44 5.83
C ALA A 20 5.76 6.61 6.14
N GLU A 21 4.82 6.43 7.07
CA GLU A 21 3.95 7.51 7.56
C GLU A 21 4.74 8.66 8.19
N THR A 22 5.81 8.33 8.92
CA THR A 22 6.67 9.34 9.53
C THR A 22 7.39 10.15 8.45
N LEU A 23 7.89 9.51 7.39
CA LEU A 23 8.52 10.18 6.25
C LEU A 23 7.54 11.10 5.53
N ALA A 24 6.32 10.62 5.27
CA ALA A 24 5.27 11.43 4.65
C ALA A 24 4.93 12.66 5.51
N HIS A 25 4.86 12.49 6.83
CA HIS A 25 4.63 13.60 7.76
C HIS A 25 5.77 14.63 7.78
N LEU A 26 7.00 14.18 7.57
CA LEU A 26 8.18 15.03 7.45
C LEU A 26 8.29 15.71 6.07
N GLY A 27 7.39 15.40 5.14
CA GLY A 27 7.37 15.94 3.77
C GLY A 27 8.24 15.15 2.78
N ASP A 28 8.91 14.09 3.22
CA ASP A 28 9.65 13.18 2.33
C ASP A 28 8.71 12.12 1.75
N MET A 29 7.91 12.57 0.79
CA MET A 29 6.93 11.70 0.14
C MET A 29 7.58 10.64 -0.76
N ALA A 30 8.75 10.95 -1.35
CA ALA A 30 9.49 9.98 -2.18
C ALA A 30 9.98 8.80 -1.33
N GLY A 31 10.61 9.08 -0.18
CA GLY A 31 11.04 8.04 0.75
C GLY A 31 9.87 7.27 1.35
N ALA A 32 8.75 7.95 1.64
CA ALA A 32 7.53 7.31 2.14
C ALA A 32 7.00 6.26 1.15
N VAL A 33 6.93 6.62 -0.13
CA VAL A 33 6.50 5.73 -1.22
C VAL A 33 7.44 4.53 -1.34
N GLU A 34 8.76 4.73 -1.36
CA GLU A 34 9.71 3.60 -1.45
C GLU A 34 9.56 2.60 -0.30
N VAL A 35 9.44 3.11 0.93
CA VAL A 35 9.27 2.25 2.10
C VAL A 35 7.96 1.49 2.01
N LEU A 36 6.87 2.14 1.59
CA LEU A 36 5.56 1.52 1.49
C LEU A 36 5.49 0.48 0.35
N MET A 37 6.18 0.71 -0.78
CA MET A 37 6.37 -0.32 -1.82
C MET A 37 7.09 -1.55 -1.28
N GLY A 38 8.13 -1.35 -0.45
CA GLY A 38 8.82 -2.46 0.22
C GLY A 38 7.94 -3.22 1.22
N VAL A 39 6.93 -2.55 1.81
CA VAL A 39 5.91 -3.23 2.63
C VAL A 39 5.00 -4.10 1.77
N MET A 40 4.58 -3.62 0.59
CA MET A 40 3.72 -4.39 -0.31
C MET A 40 4.39 -5.67 -0.84
N GLN A 41 5.73 -5.72 -0.90
CA GLN A 41 6.45 -6.95 -1.24
C GLN A 41 6.35 -8.03 -0.15
N ILE A 42 6.15 -7.62 1.11
CA ILE A 42 6.00 -8.54 2.26
C ILE A 42 4.53 -8.94 2.42
N VAL A 43 3.63 -7.96 2.33
CA VAL A 43 2.18 -8.14 2.52
C VAL A 43 1.41 -7.68 1.27
N PRO A 44 1.54 -8.38 0.13
CA PRO A 44 0.91 -7.96 -1.13
C PRO A 44 -0.62 -7.92 -1.07
N GLY A 45 -1.23 -8.63 -0.12
CA GLY A 45 -2.68 -8.67 0.09
C GLY A 45 -3.25 -7.51 0.91
N TRP A 46 -2.44 -6.56 1.37
CA TRP A 46 -2.89 -5.46 2.23
C TRP A 46 -3.46 -4.29 1.42
N ALA A 47 -4.78 -4.31 1.19
CA ALA A 47 -5.47 -3.33 0.36
C ALA A 47 -5.35 -1.87 0.86
N ALA A 48 -5.38 -1.65 2.18
CA ALA A 48 -5.24 -0.30 2.74
C ALA A 48 -3.85 0.32 2.53
N GLY A 49 -2.81 -0.51 2.45
CA GLY A 49 -1.46 -0.06 2.14
C GLY A 49 -1.30 0.39 0.70
N TRP A 50 -1.93 -0.32 -0.23
CA TRP A 50 -1.98 0.07 -1.64
C TRP A 50 -2.75 1.37 -1.88
N PHE A 51 -3.88 1.57 -1.18
CA PHE A 51 -4.64 2.83 -1.26
C PHE A 51 -3.79 4.04 -0.84
N ARG A 52 -3.10 3.93 0.30
CA ARG A 52 -2.17 4.95 0.78
C ARG A 52 -1.02 5.23 -0.19
N LEU A 53 -0.53 4.20 -0.86
CA LEU A 53 0.55 4.34 -1.85
C LEU A 53 0.08 5.20 -3.04
N GLY A 54 -1.15 5.00 -3.51
CA GLY A 54 -1.76 5.83 -4.55
C GLY A 54 -1.87 7.29 -4.14
N GLU A 55 -2.42 7.58 -2.96
CA GLU A 55 -2.56 8.95 -2.45
C GLU A 55 -1.22 9.69 -2.36
N TRP A 56 -0.17 9.00 -1.91
CA TRP A 56 1.17 9.59 -1.81
C TRP A 56 1.84 9.80 -3.16
N LEU A 57 1.64 8.90 -4.12
CA LEU A 57 2.18 9.05 -5.47
C LEU A 57 1.51 10.19 -6.24
N GLU A 58 0.21 10.40 -6.06
CA GLU A 58 -0.49 11.60 -6.57
C GLU A 58 0.11 12.88 -5.97
N GLY A 59 0.36 12.89 -4.65
CA GLY A 59 0.98 14.02 -3.96
C GLY A 59 2.41 14.35 -4.42
N CYS A 60 3.16 13.36 -4.93
CA CYS A 60 4.50 13.56 -5.46
C CYS A 60 4.54 14.14 -6.89
N GLY A 61 3.39 14.23 -7.58
CA GLY A 61 3.36 14.59 -9.01
C GLY A 61 3.99 13.54 -9.92
N ALA A 62 4.31 12.35 -9.39
CA ALA A 62 4.85 11.20 -10.13
C ALA A 62 3.69 10.38 -10.72
N VAL A 63 2.85 11.03 -11.53
CA VAL A 63 1.56 10.50 -11.98
C VAL A 63 1.69 9.17 -12.73
N ASP A 64 2.76 8.97 -13.51
CA ASP A 64 3.00 7.69 -14.21
C ASP A 64 3.31 6.54 -13.24
N ALA A 65 4.15 6.80 -12.22
CA ALA A 65 4.42 5.82 -11.17
C ALA A 65 3.20 5.59 -10.27
N ALA A 66 2.38 6.62 -10.05
CA ALA A 66 1.10 6.55 -9.36
C ALA A 66 0.12 5.62 -10.08
N ALA A 67 0.04 5.75 -11.40
CA ALA A 67 -0.83 4.95 -12.25
C ALA A 67 -0.44 3.47 -12.22
N GLU A 68 0.85 3.14 -12.40
CA GLU A 68 1.30 1.74 -12.32
C GLU A 68 1.03 1.12 -10.94
N ALA A 69 1.33 1.85 -9.86
CA ALA A 69 1.09 1.35 -8.51
C ALA A 69 -0.41 1.17 -8.21
N SER A 70 -1.25 2.08 -8.72
CA SER A 70 -2.71 2.00 -8.59
C SER A 70 -3.30 0.85 -9.41
N ASP A 71 -2.79 0.60 -10.61
CA ASP A 71 -3.20 -0.56 -11.43
C ASP A 71 -2.83 -1.88 -10.73
N TYR A 72 -1.64 -1.98 -10.14
CA TYR A 72 -1.25 -3.16 -9.36
C TYR A 72 -2.10 -3.38 -8.11
N ALA A 73 -2.56 -2.30 -7.48
CA ALA A 73 -3.47 -2.33 -6.34
C ALA A 73 -4.86 -2.85 -6.74
N VAL A 74 -5.43 -2.26 -7.78
CA VAL A 74 -6.77 -2.59 -8.31
C VAL A 74 -6.80 -4.04 -8.78
N ALA A 75 -5.78 -4.49 -9.52
CA ALA A 75 -5.68 -5.87 -9.97
C ALA A 75 -5.75 -6.89 -8.82
N ARG A 76 -5.14 -6.58 -7.66
CA ARG A 76 -5.13 -7.48 -6.49
C ARG A 76 -6.40 -7.43 -5.65
N VAL A 77 -7.06 -6.27 -5.59
CA VAL A 77 -8.41 -6.19 -5.00
C VAL A 77 -9.38 -7.00 -5.85
N GLN A 78 -9.29 -6.90 -7.17
CA GLN A 78 -10.10 -7.70 -8.09
C GLN A 78 -9.76 -9.19 -8.04
N ASP A 79 -8.49 -9.57 -7.87
CA ASP A 79 -8.08 -10.97 -7.67
C ASP A 79 -8.65 -11.58 -6.39
N ARG A 80 -8.74 -10.80 -5.29
CA ARG A 80 -9.43 -11.22 -4.07
C ARG A 80 -10.93 -11.43 -4.27
N GLU A 81 -11.58 -10.55 -5.04
CA GLU A 81 -13.02 -10.67 -5.37
C GLU A 81 -13.28 -11.83 -6.36
N GLY A 82 -12.34 -12.08 -7.28
CA GLY A 82 -12.39 -13.19 -8.25
C GLY A 82 -12.10 -14.56 -7.62
N GLY A 83 -11.16 -14.64 -6.68
CA GLY A 83 -10.82 -15.86 -5.95
C GLY A 83 -11.88 -16.33 -4.96
N ALA A 84 -12.79 -15.44 -4.54
CA ALA A 84 -13.96 -15.83 -3.74
C ALA A 84 -15.07 -16.49 -4.58
N ALA A 85 -15.11 -16.25 -5.89
CA ALA A 85 -16.12 -16.82 -6.78
C ALA A 85 -15.78 -18.26 -7.26
N GLU A 86 -14.50 -18.62 -7.35
CA GLU A 86 -14.06 -19.96 -7.79
C GLU A 86 -13.84 -20.98 -6.65
N ALA A 87 -13.86 -20.55 -5.38
CA ALA A 87 -13.69 -21.46 -4.23
C ALA A 87 -15.01 -22.08 -3.70
N LEU A 88 -16.14 -21.84 -4.36
CA LEU A 88 -17.48 -22.34 -3.98
C LEU A 88 -18.25 -23.05 -5.12
N ALA A 89 -17.57 -23.46 -6.20
CA ALA A 89 -18.14 -24.31 -7.25
C ALA A 89 -17.53 -25.72 -7.20
#